data_AF-A0A6A9TAF8-F1
#
_entry.id   AF-A0A6A9TAF8-F1
#
_cell.length_a   1.000
_cell.length_b   1.000
_cell.length_c   1.000
_cell.angle_alpha   90.00
_cell.angle_beta   90.00
_cell.angle_gamma   90.00
#
_symmetry.space_group_name_H-M   'P 1'
#
loop_
_entity.id
_entity.type
_entity.pdbx_description
1 polymer ?
#
loop_
_entity_poly.entity_id
_entity_poly.type
_entity_poly.pdbx_seq_one_letter_code
_entity_poly.pdbx_strand_id
1 'polypeptide(L)'
;MLFVATFEHSADNCWAREQHKEKAREWIGTIDERAAEYDVELHGSYVTPNEHKLYFILEVDSFESVTGFLDSPFLEDHDGHIAPVHALSEVAELLLEE
;
A
#
# COMPACT_ATOMS: atom_id res chain seq x y z
N MET A 1 -8.46 -11.62 0.35
CA MET A 1 -8.48 -10.97 -0.99
C MET A 1 -7.15 -10.29 -1.22
N LEU A 2 -6.55 -10.45 -2.41
CA LEU A 2 -5.27 -9.84 -2.74
C LEU A 2 -5.50 -8.45 -3.37
N PHE A 3 -4.67 -7.48 -3.01
CA PHE A 3 -4.69 -6.12 -3.53
C PHE A 3 -3.30 -5.69 -3.97
N VAL A 4 -3.26 -4.93 -5.07
CA VAL A 4 -2.11 -4.11 -5.45
C VAL A 4 -2.50 -2.66 -5.24
N ALA A 5 -1.73 -1.96 -4.42
CA ALA A 5 -1.92 -0.54 -4.17
C ALA A 5 -0.69 0.23 -4.66
N THR A 6 -0.90 1.20 -5.53
CA THR A 6 0.14 2.11 -6.03
C THR A 6 -0.17 3.51 -5.57
N PHE A 7 0.83 4.20 -5.02
CA PHE A 7 0.70 5.56 -4.52
C PHE A 7 1.75 6.46 -5.15
N GLU A 8 1.38 7.70 -5.40
CA GLU A 8 2.30 8.73 -5.85
C GLU A 8 2.23 10.02 -5.03
N HIS A 9 3.43 10.56 -4.86
CA HIS A 9 3.85 11.79 -4.25
C HIS A 9 4.05 13.04 -5.10
N SER A 10 3.54 14.21 -4.72
CA SER A 10 4.20 15.46 -5.16
C SER A 10 5.54 15.64 -4.44
N ALA A 11 6.50 16.34 -5.05
CA ALA A 11 7.74 16.67 -4.36
C ALA A 11 7.49 17.41 -3.04
N ASP A 12 6.41 18.20 -2.95
CA ASP A 12 6.04 18.96 -1.76
C ASP A 12 5.57 18.11 -0.58
N ASN A 13 4.95 16.97 -0.87
CA ASN A 13 4.54 15.99 0.13
C ASN A 13 5.61 14.94 0.41
N CYS A 14 6.82 15.07 -0.15
CA CYS A 14 7.85 14.05 0.00
C CYS A 14 8.29 13.86 1.45
N TRP A 15 8.09 12.65 1.97
CA TRP A 15 8.43 12.25 3.33
C TRP A 15 9.93 12.29 3.66
N ALA A 16 10.80 12.41 2.65
CA ALA A 16 12.22 12.65 2.83
C ALA A 16 12.55 14.10 3.23
N ARG A 17 11.63 15.06 3.04
CA ARG A 17 11.81 16.46 3.44
C ARG A 17 11.75 16.61 4.95
N GLU A 18 12.52 17.54 5.49
CA GLU A 18 12.71 17.70 6.93
C GLU A 18 11.39 17.89 7.69
N GLN A 19 10.48 18.71 7.16
CA GLN A 19 9.18 18.98 7.76
C GLN A 19 8.24 17.76 7.81
N HIS A 20 8.53 16.71 7.03
CA HIS A 20 7.71 15.51 6.92
C HIS A 20 8.36 14.28 7.58
N LYS A 21 9.60 14.39 8.07
CA LYS A 21 10.35 13.25 8.61
C LYS A 21 9.74 12.66 9.87
N GLU A 22 9.11 13.48 10.71
CA GLU A 22 8.49 13.00 11.94
C GLU A 22 7.30 12.08 11.63
N LYS A 23 6.33 12.56 10.85
CA LYS A 23 5.20 11.74 10.38
C LYS A 23 5.65 10.51 9.59
N ALA A 24 6.70 10.63 8.77
CA ALA A 24 7.25 9.51 8.01
C ALA A 24 7.84 8.44 8.93
N ARG A 25 8.60 8.84 9.96
CA ARG A 25 9.17 7.91 10.94
C ARG A 25 8.08 7.20 11.74
N GLU A 26 7.05 7.93 12.14
CA GLU A 26 5.92 7.37 12.86
C GLU A 26 5.19 6.33 11.99
N TRP A 27 4.75 6.72 10.79
CA TRP A 27 3.98 5.83 9.93
C TRP A 27 4.77 4.61 9.48
N ILE A 28 6.01 4.80 8.99
CA ILE A 28 6.87 3.69 8.58
C ILE A 28 7.27 2.82 9.78
N GLY A 29 7.54 3.43 10.94
CA GLY A 29 7.95 2.72 12.15
C GLY A 29 6.84 1.89 12.79
N THR A 30 5.58 2.17 12.46
CA THR A 30 4.39 1.49 12.99
C THR A 30 3.67 0.65 11.93
N ILE A 31 4.28 0.44 10.76
CA ILE A 31 3.61 -0.23 9.64
C ILE A 31 3.17 -1.65 9.98
N ASP A 32 3.99 -2.41 10.72
CA ASP A 32 3.66 -3.79 11.13
C ASP A 32 2.55 -3.81 12.20
N GLU A 33 2.55 -2.84 13.11
CA GLU A 33 1.52 -2.69 14.14
C GLU A 33 0.18 -2.33 13.51
N ARG A 34 0.17 -1.39 12.56
CA ARG A 34 -1.00 -1.04 11.75
C ARG A 34 -1.51 -2.23 10.94
N ALA A 35 -0.61 -2.97 10.30
CA ALA A 35 -0.98 -4.15 9.54
C ALA A 35 -1.70 -5.16 10.45
N ALA A 36 -1.19 -5.40 11.67
CA ALA A 36 -1.85 -6.26 12.64
C ALA A 36 -3.19 -5.71 13.15
N GLU A 37 -3.30 -4.39 13.39
CA GLU A 37 -4.54 -3.74 13.86
C GLU A 37 -5.70 -3.90 12.87
N TYR A 38 -5.41 -3.84 11.57
CA TYR A 38 -6.41 -3.92 10.51
C TYR A 38 -6.52 -5.30 9.85
N ASP A 39 -5.90 -6.33 10.44
CA ASP A 39 -5.85 -7.70 9.91
C ASP A 39 -5.36 -7.74 8.45
N VAL A 40 -4.28 -6.99 8.18
CA VAL A 40 -3.62 -6.91 6.88
C VAL A 40 -2.36 -7.75 6.85
N GLU A 41 -2.30 -8.70 5.92
CA GLU A 41 -1.06 -9.35 5.54
C GLU A 41 -0.34 -8.51 4.48
N LEU A 42 0.78 -7.90 4.87
CA LEU A 42 1.66 -7.16 3.96
C LEU A 42 2.66 -8.13 3.30
N HIS A 43 2.34 -8.58 2.08
CA HIS A 43 3.25 -9.40 1.27
C HIS A 43 4.53 -8.65 0.89
N GLY A 44 4.44 -7.34 0.75
CA GLY A 44 5.62 -6.48 0.58
C GLY A 44 5.27 -5.03 0.29
N SER A 45 6.21 -4.15 0.62
CA SER A 45 6.18 -2.73 0.29
C SER A 45 7.45 -2.35 -0.46
N TYR A 46 7.29 -1.56 -1.52
CA TYR A 46 8.36 -1.19 -2.43
C TYR A 46 8.26 0.30 -2.77
N VAL A 47 9.39 0.91 -3.11
CA VAL A 47 9.44 2.35 -3.43
C VAL A 47 10.35 2.59 -4.63
N THR A 48 9.96 3.53 -5.47
CA THR A 48 10.79 4.13 -6.51
C THR A 48 11.04 5.60 -6.14
N PRO A 49 12.09 5.92 -5.36
CA PRO A 49 12.28 7.26 -4.82
C PRO A 49 12.38 8.34 -5.89
N ASN A 50 13.02 8.02 -7.02
CA ASN A 50 13.19 8.96 -8.15
C ASN A 50 11.86 9.32 -8.83
N GLU A 51 10.84 8.46 -8.74
CA GLU A 51 9.50 8.69 -9.30
C GLU A 51 8.49 9.12 -8.24
N HIS A 52 8.88 9.20 -6.96
CA HIS A 52 7.95 9.43 -5.85
C HIS A 52 6.78 8.43 -5.80
N LYS A 53 7.04 7.16 -6.14
CA LYS A 53 6.02 6.09 -6.16
C LYS A 53 6.26 5.03 -5.11
N LEU A 54 5.16 4.54 -4.54
CA LEU A 54 5.12 3.43 -3.59
C LEU A 54 4.20 2.33 -4.10
N TYR A 55 4.53 1.09 -3.74
CA TYR A 55 3.80 -0.09 -4.15
C TYR A 55 3.60 -0.99 -2.93
N PHE A 56 2.38 -1.47 -2.74
CA PHE A 56 2.05 -2.44 -1.70
C PHE A 56 1.34 -3.64 -2.33
N ILE A 57 1.71 -4.82 -1.88
CA ILE A 57 0.97 -6.06 -2.11
C ILE A 57 0.36 -6.44 -0.77
N LEU A 58 -0.97 -6.42 -0.70
CA LEU A 58 -1.72 -6.57 0.55
C LEU A 58 -2.71 -7.73 0.41
N GLU A 59 -2.91 -8.48 1.49
CA GLU A 59 -3.98 -9.47 1.58
C GLU A 59 -4.85 -9.20 2.80
N VAL A 60 -6.15 -9.07 2.55
CA VAL A 60 -7.17 -8.73 3.56
C VAL A 60 -8.53 -9.32 3.24
N ASP A 61 -9.40 -9.43 4.23
CA ASP A 61 -10.79 -9.89 4.03
C ASP A 61 -11.75 -8.78 3.58
N SER A 62 -11.38 -7.50 3.69
CA SER A 62 -12.25 -6.38 3.34
C SER A 62 -11.50 -5.18 2.76
N PHE A 63 -12.14 -4.43 1.87
CA PHE A 63 -11.57 -3.17 1.36
C PHE A 63 -11.43 -2.10 2.46
N GLU A 64 -12.31 -2.13 3.47
CA GLU A 64 -12.28 -1.23 4.62
C GLU A 64 -10.97 -1.37 5.42
N SER A 65 -10.51 -2.60 5.63
CA SER A 65 -9.20 -2.90 6.24
C SER A 65 -8.04 -2.27 5.47
N VAL A 66 -8.08 -2.28 4.12
CA VAL A 66 -7.06 -1.62 3.29
C VAL A 66 -7.02 -0.12 3.58
N THR A 67 -8.19 0.52 3.61
CA THR A 67 -8.28 1.96 3.84
C THR A 67 -7.89 2.36 5.26
N GLY A 68 -8.19 1.52 6.26
CA GLY A 68 -7.76 1.73 7.65
C GLY A 68 -6.23 1.60 7.81
N PHE A 69 -5.65 0.55 7.23
CA PHE A 69 -4.18 0.36 7.22
C PHE A 69 -3.44 1.57 6.62
N LEU A 70 -3.94 2.07 5.49
CA LEU A 70 -3.37 3.19 4.75
C LEU A 70 -3.82 4.57 5.25
N ASP A 71 -4.57 4.65 6.33
CA ASP A 71 -5.19 5.91 6.77
C ASP A 71 -4.16 7.02 7.07
N SER A 72 -4.65 8.22 7.37
CA SER A 72 -3.88 9.42 7.69
C SER A 72 -2.61 9.13 8.53
N PRO A 73 -1.48 9.77 8.21
CA PRO A 73 -1.29 10.80 7.18
C PRO A 73 -1.06 10.24 5.77
N PHE A 74 -1.05 8.92 5.57
CA PHE A 74 -0.57 8.34 4.32
C PHE A 74 -1.48 8.66 3.13
N LEU A 75 -2.79 8.42 3.26
CA LEU A 75 -3.77 8.81 2.23
C LEU A 75 -3.95 10.33 2.06
N GLU A 76 -3.48 11.15 2.99
CA GLU A 76 -3.52 12.62 2.85
C GLU A 76 -2.37 13.15 1.99
N ASP A 77 -1.22 12.49 2.08
CA ASP A 77 0.01 12.92 1.39
C ASP A 77 0.18 12.33 -0.01
N HIS A 78 -0.57 11.27 -0.33
CA HIS A 78 -0.40 10.48 -1.54
C HIS A 78 -1.70 10.31 -2.33
N ASP A 79 -1.59 10.36 -3.65
CA ASP A 79 -2.64 9.96 -4.56
C ASP A 79 -2.52 8.46 -4.85
N GLY A 80 -3.61 7.71 -4.67
CA GLY A 80 -3.61 6.26 -4.67
C GLY A 80 -4.48 5.59 -5.74
N HIS A 81 -4.00 4.48 -6.28
CA HIS A 81 -4.80 3.50 -7.00
C HIS A 81 -4.72 2.15 -6.28
N ILE A 82 -5.87 1.65 -5.84
CA ILE A 82 -5.99 0.37 -5.12
C ILE A 82 -6.89 -0.53 -5.94
N ALA A 83 -6.37 -1.69 -6.35
CA ALA A 83 -7.11 -2.65 -7.16
C ALA A 83 -7.09 -4.03 -6.49
N PRO A 84 -8.25 -4.70 -6.34
CA PRO A 84 -8.26 -6.13 -6.05
C PRO A 84 -7.67 -6.87 -7.24
N VAL A 85 -6.89 -7.91 -6.96
CA VAL A 85 -6.24 -8.74 -7.97
C VAL A 85 -6.43 -10.22 -7.63
N HIS A 86 -6.19 -11.08 -8.61
CA HIS A 86 -6.12 -12.53 -8.44
C HIS A 86 -4.69 -12.99 -8.69
N ALA A 87 -4.28 -14.07 -8.03
CA ALA A 87 -3.01 -14.69 -8.37
C ALA A 87 -3.12 -15.23 -9.81
N LEU A 88 -2.08 -14.98 -10.62
CA LEU A 88 -2.09 -15.43 -12.02
C LEU A 88 -2.30 -16.95 -12.11
N SER A 89 -1.77 -17.73 -11.16
CA SER A 89 -1.96 -19.17 -11.09
C SER A 89 -3.42 -19.59 -10.92
N GLU A 90 -4.21 -18.84 -10.15
CA GLU A 90 -5.63 -19.13 -9.93
C GLU A 90 -6.45 -18.89 -11.20
N VAL A 91 -6.09 -17.85 -11.94
CA VAL A 91 -6.79 -17.47 -13.17
C VAL A 91 -6.27 -18.27 -14.38
N ALA A 92 -5.05 -18.81 -14.30
CA ALA A 92 -4.46 -19.61 -15.38
C ALA A 92 -5.29 -20.86 -15.68
N GLU A 93 -5.83 -21.53 -14.67
CA GLU A 93 -6.72 -22.68 -14.87
C GLU A 93 -7.97 -22.28 -15.66
N LEU A 94 -8.60 -21.15 -15.32
CA LEU A 94 -9.76 -20.62 -16.03
C LEU A 94 -9.46 -20.18 -17.47
N LEU A 95 -8.29 -19.54 -17.70
CA LEU A 95 -7.94 -18.94 -18.99
C LEU A 95 -7.32 -19.92 -19.99
N LEU A 96 -6.75 -21.02 -19.50
CA LEU A 96 -6.01 -21.98 -20.32
C LEU A 96 -6.77 -23.31 -20.51
N GLU A 97 -7.94 -23.48 -19.90
CA GLU A 97 -8.87 -24.55 -20.24
C GLU A 97 -9.53 -24.27 -21.61
N GLU A 98 -9.27 -25.15 -22.60
CA GLU A 98 -9.95 -25.20 -23.92
C GLU A 98 -11.35 -25.82 -23.84
#